data_AF-A0A5J4PIT4-F1
#
_entry.id   AF-A0A5J4PIT4-F1
#
_cell.length_a   1.000
_cell.length_b   1.000
_cell.length_c   1.000
_cell.angle_alpha   90.00
_cell.angle_beta   90.00
_cell.angle_gamma   90.00
#
_symmetry.space_group_name_H-M   'P 1'
#
loop_
_entity.id
_entity.type
_entity.pdbx_description
1 polymer ?
#
loop_
_entity_poly.entity_id
_entity_poly.type
_entity_poly.pdbx_seq_one_letter_code
_entity_poly.pdbx_strand_id
1 'polypeptide(L)'
;AKEKIAKGQLAIKALADYRTAVKNKDTTAALQHRAVLDENFPYFGYGYIKDSTELIPKVSLVYYSFRIMVILGGYFILFFIITLIWKKKEKLADSRWLQYVCLWSIPLAYIAGQAGWIVAEVGRQPWAIQDILPTQASISKLDASSVQLTFFIFLLLFAILLIAEIRILVKAIKKGPEQIMIND
;
A
#
# COMPACT_ATOMS: atom_id res chain seq x y z
N ALA A 1 -19.49 16.90 4.55
CA ALA A 1 -19.62 15.47 4.89
C ALA A 1 -21.08 15.01 4.87
N LYS A 2 -21.96 15.55 5.72
CA LYS A 2 -23.38 15.15 5.81
C LYS A 2 -24.16 15.21 4.49
N GLU A 3 -23.97 16.25 3.69
CA GLU A 3 -24.63 16.37 2.37
C GLU A 3 -24.17 15.30 1.37
N LYS A 4 -22.88 14.95 1.36
CA LYS A 4 -22.33 13.87 0.51
C LYS A 4 -22.87 12.50 0.93
N ILE A 5 -23.03 12.27 2.23
CA ILE A 5 -23.63 11.04 2.77
C ILE A 5 -25.10 10.92 2.33
N ALA A 6 -25.87 12.01 2.39
CA ALA A 6 -27.26 12.03 1.93
C ALA A 6 -27.39 11.74 0.42
N LYS A 7 -26.53 12.35 -0.42
CA LYS A 7 -26.46 12.06 -1.86
C LYS A 7 -26.05 10.61 -2.13
N GLY A 8 -25.12 10.05 -1.36
CA GLY A 8 -24.73 8.65 -1.44
C GLY A 8 -25.86 7.68 -1.07
N GLN A 9 -26.62 7.96 -0.01
CA GLN A 9 -27.80 7.15 0.37
C GLN A 9 -28.89 7.20 -0.70
N LEU A 10 -29.08 8.37 -1.33
CA LEU A 10 -30.00 8.54 -2.44
C LEU A 10 -29.56 7.73 -3.66
N ALA A 11 -28.26 7.68 -3.97
CA ALA A 11 -27.72 6.84 -5.03
C ALA A 11 -27.91 5.33 -4.76
N ILE A 12 -27.70 4.88 -3.52
CA ILE A 12 -27.93 3.47 -3.12
C ILE A 12 -29.42 3.11 -3.27
N LYS A 13 -30.31 4.01 -2.85
CA LYS A 13 -31.76 3.81 -3.01
C LYS A 13 -32.16 3.77 -4.48
N ALA A 14 -31.66 4.70 -5.29
CA ALA A 14 -31.89 4.72 -6.74
C ALA A 14 -31.40 3.44 -7.44
N LEU A 15 -30.26 2.88 -7.00
CA LEU A 15 -29.78 1.59 -7.49
C LEU A 15 -30.73 0.43 -7.13
N ALA A 16 -31.24 0.39 -5.90
CA ALA A 16 -32.20 -0.63 -5.47
C ALA A 16 -33.52 -0.53 -6.26
N ASP A 17 -34.04 0.68 -6.42
CA ASP A 17 -35.25 0.96 -7.17
C ASP A 17 -35.07 0.61 -8.66
N TYR A 18 -33.92 0.94 -9.26
CA TYR A 18 -33.54 0.53 -10.61
C TYR A 18 -33.55 -0.99 -10.78
N ARG A 19 -32.92 -1.75 -9.87
CA ARG A 19 -32.91 -3.22 -9.94
C ARG A 19 -34.31 -3.81 -9.87
N THR A 20 -35.19 -3.19 -9.10
CA THR A 20 -36.59 -3.63 -8.94
C THR A 20 -37.41 -3.32 -10.19
N ALA A 21 -37.25 -2.13 -10.78
CA ALA A 21 -37.88 -1.74 -12.05
C ALA A 21 -37.44 -2.64 -13.21
N VAL A 22 -36.14 -2.96 -13.32
CA VAL A 22 -35.60 -3.89 -14.33
C VAL A 22 -36.19 -5.29 -14.15
N LYS A 23 -36.31 -5.77 -12.90
CA LYS A 23 -36.94 -7.08 -12.61
C LYS A 23 -38.41 -7.11 -13.01
N ASN A 24 -39.11 -5.98 -12.87
CA ASN A 24 -40.50 -5.81 -13.25
C ASN A 24 -40.71 -5.50 -14.74
N LYS A 25 -39.63 -5.45 -15.54
CA LYS A 25 -39.63 -5.09 -16.98
C LYS A 25 -40.19 -3.68 -17.28
N ASP A 26 -40.24 -2.79 -16.28
CA ASP A 26 -40.66 -1.40 -16.47
C ASP A 26 -39.47 -0.56 -16.95
N THR A 27 -39.42 -0.32 -18.27
CA THR A 27 -38.32 0.39 -18.92
C THR A 27 -38.32 1.89 -18.64
N THR A 28 -39.48 2.48 -18.36
CA THR A 28 -39.65 3.91 -18.09
C THR A 28 -39.20 4.29 -16.68
N ALA A 29 -39.61 3.52 -15.67
CA ALA A 29 -39.14 3.73 -14.30
C ALA A 29 -37.63 3.43 -14.18
N ALA A 30 -37.13 2.42 -14.90
CA ALA A 30 -35.70 2.11 -14.92
C ALA A 30 -34.84 3.27 -15.46
N LEU A 31 -35.29 3.97 -16.52
CA LEU A 31 -34.55 5.13 -17.06
C LEU A 31 -34.51 6.31 -16.09
N GLN A 32 -35.60 6.57 -15.37
CA GLN A 32 -35.65 7.65 -14.36
C GLN A 32 -34.71 7.37 -13.18
N HIS A 33 -34.75 6.16 -12.63
CA HIS A 33 -33.86 5.77 -11.54
C HIS A 33 -32.40 5.73 -11.97
N ARG A 34 -32.12 5.40 -13.23
CA ARG A 34 -30.77 5.46 -13.80
C ARG A 34 -30.24 6.89 -13.91
N ALA A 35 -31.05 7.85 -14.36
CA ALA A 35 -30.63 9.25 -14.42
C ALA A 35 -30.26 9.80 -13.03
N VAL A 36 -31.08 9.49 -12.02
CA VAL A 36 -30.82 9.87 -10.62
C VAL A 36 -29.59 9.16 -10.05
N LEU A 37 -29.36 7.91 -10.45
CA LEU A 37 -28.16 7.16 -10.09
C LEU A 37 -26.91 7.80 -10.69
N ASP A 38 -26.90 8.10 -11.99
CA ASP A 38 -25.75 8.64 -12.71
C ASP A 38 -25.33 10.02 -12.14
N GLU A 39 -26.30 10.86 -11.75
CA GLU A 39 -26.05 12.15 -11.13
C GLU A 39 -25.40 12.03 -9.73
N ASN A 40 -25.81 11.04 -8.94
CA ASN A 40 -25.35 10.87 -7.56
C ASN A 40 -24.24 9.81 -7.40
N PHE A 41 -23.87 9.12 -8.48
CA PHE A 41 -22.85 8.07 -8.51
C PHE A 41 -21.48 8.49 -7.94
N PRO A 42 -20.99 9.73 -8.17
CA PRO A 42 -19.72 10.19 -7.58
C PRO A 42 -19.68 10.17 -6.05
N TYR A 43 -20.84 10.12 -5.40
CA TYR A 43 -20.97 10.10 -3.93
C TYR A 43 -21.42 8.74 -3.38
N PHE A 44 -21.50 7.72 -4.24
CA PHE A 44 -22.06 6.41 -3.89
C PHE A 44 -21.41 5.79 -2.65
N GLY A 45 -20.08 5.87 -2.54
CA GLY A 45 -19.32 5.29 -1.43
C GLY A 45 -19.60 5.95 -0.08
N TYR A 46 -19.99 7.23 -0.07
CA TYR A 46 -20.33 7.95 1.15
C TYR A 46 -21.63 7.46 1.79
N GLY A 47 -22.50 6.78 1.03
CA GLY A 47 -23.75 6.22 1.55
C GLY A 47 -23.57 5.07 2.55
N TYR A 48 -22.41 4.41 2.54
CA TYR A 48 -22.06 3.32 3.46
C TYR A 48 -21.44 3.80 4.77
N ILE A 49 -21.10 5.08 4.89
CA ILE A 49 -20.39 5.63 6.05
C ILE A 49 -21.44 6.17 7.04
N LYS A 50 -21.45 5.61 8.26
CA LYS A 50 -22.42 5.98 9.31
C LYS A 50 -21.99 7.21 10.10
N ASP A 51 -20.68 7.36 10.35
CA ASP A 51 -20.13 8.46 11.14
C ASP A 51 -19.11 9.30 10.36
N SER A 52 -19.22 10.62 10.47
CA SER A 52 -18.31 11.56 9.78
C SER A 52 -16.88 11.54 10.32
N THR A 53 -16.65 10.95 11.50
CA THR A 53 -15.33 10.80 12.14
C THR A 53 -14.53 9.63 11.56
N GLU A 54 -15.19 8.61 10.99
CA GLU A 54 -14.52 7.46 10.34
C GLU A 54 -13.92 7.81 8.98
N LEU A 55 -14.28 8.96 8.41
CA LEU A 55 -13.70 9.48 7.18
C LEU A 55 -12.22 9.88 7.33
N ILE A 56 -11.76 10.06 8.56
CA ILE A 56 -10.41 10.55 8.82
C ILE A 56 -9.49 9.33 9.04
N PRO A 57 -8.50 9.09 8.15
CA PRO A 57 -7.52 8.04 8.35
C PRO A 57 -6.71 8.26 9.63
N LYS A 58 -6.03 7.21 10.11
CA LYS A 58 -5.13 7.31 11.27
C LYS A 58 -3.94 8.24 10.96
N VAL A 59 -4.12 9.54 11.19
CA VAL A 59 -3.19 10.62 10.81
C VAL A 59 -1.81 10.43 11.44
N SER A 60 -1.76 9.91 12.68
CA SER A 60 -0.50 9.68 13.39
C SER A 60 0.42 8.71 12.63
N LEU A 61 -0.11 7.59 12.15
CA LEU A 61 0.68 6.58 11.43
C LEU A 61 1.24 7.17 10.13
N VAL A 62 0.39 7.80 9.33
CA VAL A 62 0.79 8.41 8.05
C VAL A 62 1.84 9.50 8.26
N TYR A 63 1.67 10.31 9.30
CA TYR A 63 2.61 11.38 9.63
C TYR A 63 4.02 10.87 9.97
N TYR A 64 4.13 9.85 10.83
CA TYR A 64 5.43 9.28 11.18
C TYR A 64 6.07 8.53 10.01
N SER A 65 5.29 7.75 9.27
CA SER A 65 5.78 7.04 8.07
C SER A 65 6.29 8.01 7.00
N PHE A 66 5.59 9.13 6.78
CA PHE A 66 6.05 10.18 5.85
C PHE A 66 7.39 10.78 6.27
N ARG A 67 7.58 11.07 7.56
CA ARG A 67 8.86 11.61 8.05
C ARG A 67 10.00 10.63 7.88
N ILE A 68 9.79 9.36 8.24
CA ILE A 68 10.80 8.32 8.07
C ILE A 68 11.18 8.21 6.59
N MET A 69 10.19 8.19 5.69
CA MET A 69 10.42 8.15 4.24
C MET A 69 11.26 9.34 3.75
N VAL A 70 10.89 10.58 4.12
CA VAL A 70 11.61 11.78 3.67
C VAL A 70 13.02 11.86 4.25
N ILE A 71 13.20 11.52 5.53
CA ILE A 71 14.51 11.50 6.19
C ILE A 71 15.43 10.48 5.52
N LEU A 72 14.94 9.26 5.27
CA LEU A 72 15.70 8.22 4.60
C LEU A 72 15.99 8.58 3.13
N GLY A 73 15.03 9.17 2.41
CA GLY A 73 15.23 9.67 1.05
C GLY A 73 16.33 10.74 0.97
N GLY A 74 16.29 11.73 1.86
CA GLY A 74 17.34 12.75 1.97
C GLY A 74 18.70 12.15 2.34
N TYR A 75 18.71 11.18 3.27
CA TYR A 75 19.91 10.42 3.62
C TYR A 75 20.52 9.70 2.41
N PHE A 76 19.71 9.02 1.58
CA PHE A 76 20.21 8.32 0.40
C PHE A 76 20.85 9.27 -0.62
N ILE A 77 20.24 10.43 -0.85
CA ILE A 77 20.81 11.43 -1.77
C ILE A 77 22.20 11.86 -1.28
N LEU A 78 22.31 12.23 0.00
CA LEU A 78 23.59 12.64 0.59
C LEU A 78 24.62 11.49 0.55
N PHE A 79 24.19 10.28 0.89
CA PHE A 79 25.01 9.08 0.86
C PHE A 79 25.58 8.79 -0.53
N PHE A 80 24.76 8.87 -1.59
CA PHE A 80 25.22 8.68 -2.97
C PHE A 80 26.21 9.77 -3.40
N ILE A 81 25.97 11.04 -3.04
CA ILE A 81 26.88 12.14 -3.35
C ILE A 81 28.26 11.91 -2.70
N ILE A 82 28.29 11.58 -1.40
CA ILE A 82 29.54 11.32 -0.67
C ILE A 82 30.27 10.12 -1.29
N THR A 83 29.54 9.04 -1.56
CA THR A 83 30.11 7.81 -2.15
C THR A 83 30.70 8.09 -3.54
N LEU A 84 30.05 8.90 -4.38
CA LEU A 84 30.55 9.29 -5.69
C LEU A 84 31.82 10.16 -5.61
N ILE A 85 31.89 11.08 -4.64
CA ILE A 85 33.09 11.92 -4.43
C ILE A 85 34.27 11.04 -4.01
N TRP A 86 34.08 10.10 -3.08
CA TRP A 86 35.13 9.19 -2.64
C TRP A 86 35.53 8.19 -3.73
N LYS A 87 34.59 7.78 -4.59
CA LYS A 87 34.86 6.96 -5.76
C LYS A 87 35.79 7.69 -6.73
N LYS A 88 35.49 8.96 -7.04
CA LYS A 88 36.32 9.80 -7.92
C LYS A 88 37.71 10.07 -7.35
N LYS A 89 37.88 10.03 -6.03
CA LYS A 89 39.17 10.19 -5.35
C LYS A 89 39.94 8.87 -5.20
N GLU A 90 39.41 7.75 -5.68
CA GLU A 90 39.95 6.39 -5.53
C GLU A 90 40.19 5.94 -4.07
N LYS A 91 39.63 6.65 -3.09
CA LYS A 91 39.78 6.36 -1.64
C LYS A 91 38.67 5.47 -1.07
N LEU A 92 37.87 4.85 -1.93
CA LEU A 92 36.72 4.04 -1.53
C LEU A 92 37.14 2.75 -0.82
N ALA A 93 38.25 2.15 -1.25
CA ALA A 93 38.80 0.93 -0.65
C ALA A 93 39.41 1.19 0.74
N ASP A 94 39.96 2.39 0.95
CA ASP A 94 40.67 2.77 2.18
C ASP A 94 39.73 3.23 3.31
N SER A 95 38.55 3.73 2.93
CA SER A 95 37.57 4.28 3.88
C SER A 95 36.66 3.19 4.47
N ARG A 96 37.15 2.44 5.45
CA ARG A 96 36.38 1.36 6.13
C ARG A 96 35.04 1.85 6.70
N TRP A 97 34.97 3.07 7.22
CA TRP A 97 33.73 3.65 7.74
C TRP A 97 32.65 3.76 6.66
N LEU A 98 33.02 4.15 5.44
CA LEU A 98 32.10 4.30 4.31
C LEU A 98 31.54 2.93 3.89
N GLN A 99 32.35 1.87 3.93
CA GLN A 99 31.94 0.50 3.63
C GLN A 99 30.90 -0.02 4.63
N TYR A 100 31.06 0.27 5.93
CA TYR A 100 30.05 -0.05 6.94
C TYR A 100 28.74 0.71 6.70
N VAL A 101 28.81 1.99 6.33
CA VAL A 101 27.62 2.79 6.01
C VAL A 101 26.89 2.23 4.77
N CYS A 102 27.63 1.79 3.74
CA CYS A 102 27.05 1.11 2.58
C CYS A 102 26.30 -0.18 2.97
N LEU A 103 26.87 -0.98 3.89
CA LEU A 103 26.24 -2.21 4.35
C LEU A 103 24.93 -1.94 5.09
N TRP A 104 24.93 -0.95 5.99
CA TRP A 104 23.73 -0.56 6.74
C TRP A 104 22.68 0.13 5.87
N SER A 105 23.06 0.73 4.75
CA SER A 105 22.13 1.36 3.81
C SER A 105 21.17 0.36 3.16
N ILE A 106 21.54 -0.93 3.07
CA ILE A 106 20.70 -1.99 2.48
C ILE A 106 19.36 -2.13 3.22
N PRO A 107 19.29 -2.48 4.52
CA PRO A 107 18.02 -2.59 5.24
C PRO A 107 17.25 -1.26 5.31
N LEU A 108 17.96 -0.12 5.37
CA LEU A 108 17.33 1.20 5.38
C LEU A 108 16.51 1.46 4.11
N ALA A 109 16.95 0.95 2.95
CA ALA A 109 16.23 1.14 1.69
C ALA A 109 14.88 0.41 1.70
N TYR A 110 14.86 -0.81 2.25
CA TYR A 110 13.62 -1.57 2.45
C TYR A 110 12.66 -0.84 3.40
N ILE A 111 13.16 -0.29 4.50
CA ILE A 111 12.34 0.47 5.46
C ILE A 111 11.74 1.72 4.79
N ALA A 112 12.53 2.45 4.00
CA ALA A 112 12.03 3.62 3.28
C ALA A 112 10.93 3.25 2.28
N GLY A 113 11.09 2.15 1.55
CA GLY A 113 10.09 1.64 0.62
C GLY A 113 8.79 1.23 1.33
N GLN A 114 8.88 0.48 2.44
CA GLN A 114 7.71 0.10 3.23
C GLN A 114 7.00 1.33 3.83
N ALA A 115 7.75 2.31 4.31
CA ALA A 115 7.19 3.57 4.82
C ALA A 115 6.41 4.33 3.73
N GLY A 116 6.93 4.37 2.49
CA GLY A 116 6.22 4.96 1.35
C GLY A 116 4.91 4.24 1.02
N TRP A 117 4.92 2.91 1.02
CA TRP A 117 3.70 2.11 0.85
C TRP A 117 2.67 2.36 1.95
N ILE A 118 3.10 2.47 3.21
CA ILE A 118 2.20 2.80 4.32
C ILE A 118 1.55 4.17 4.11
N VAL A 119 2.31 5.18 3.69
CA VAL A 119 1.77 6.52 3.42
C VAL A 119 0.72 6.47 2.30
N ALA A 120 0.99 5.75 1.22
CA ALA A 120 0.08 5.63 0.09
C ALA A 120 -1.21 4.86 0.43
N GLU A 121 -1.09 3.69 1.07
CA GLU A 121 -2.22 2.81 1.35
C GLU A 121 -3.04 3.26 2.56
N VAL A 122 -2.37 3.65 3.65
CA VAL A 122 -3.08 4.12 4.85
C VAL A 122 -3.60 5.54 4.65
N GLY A 123 -2.93 6.37 3.84
CA GLY A 123 -3.44 7.69 3.46
C GLY A 123 -4.74 7.65 2.67
N ARG A 124 -5.00 6.56 1.95
CA ARG A 124 -6.24 6.35 1.18
C ARG A 124 -7.40 5.81 2.04
N GLN A 125 -7.15 5.30 3.24
CA GLN A 125 -8.22 4.86 4.14
C GLN A 125 -9.19 6.02 4.42
N PRO A 126 -10.51 5.80 4.45
CA PRO A 126 -11.23 4.53 4.47
C PRO A 126 -11.64 3.98 3.09
N TRP A 127 -11.02 4.45 2.00
CA TRP A 127 -11.43 4.11 0.64
C TRP A 127 -10.61 2.97 0.05
N ALA A 128 -11.29 1.97 -0.52
CA ALA A 128 -10.66 1.00 -1.40
C ALA A 128 -10.58 1.58 -2.83
N ILE A 129 -11.70 2.14 -3.30
CA ILE A 129 -11.77 2.99 -4.48
C ILE A 129 -12.27 4.35 -4.01
N GLN A 130 -11.51 5.40 -4.32
CA GLN A 130 -11.78 6.76 -3.88
C GLN A 130 -13.24 7.14 -4.17
N ASP A 131 -13.95 7.63 -3.15
CA ASP A 131 -15.34 8.14 -3.18
C ASP A 131 -16.45 7.14 -3.59
N ILE A 132 -16.08 5.98 -4.15
CA ILE A 132 -17.00 4.99 -4.72
C ILE A 132 -17.18 3.80 -3.81
N LEU A 133 -16.09 3.24 -3.27
CA LEU A 133 -16.14 1.99 -2.52
C LEU A 133 -15.30 2.09 -1.24
N PRO A 134 -15.93 2.16 -0.06
CA PRO A 134 -15.22 2.12 1.20
C PRO A 134 -14.72 0.71 1.52
N THR A 135 -13.63 0.62 2.27
CA THR A 135 -13.00 -0.64 2.66
C THR A 135 -13.96 -1.55 3.41
N GLN A 136 -14.79 -1.00 4.30
CA GLN A 136 -15.80 -1.78 5.05
C GLN A 136 -16.84 -2.48 4.14
N ALA A 137 -17.21 -1.85 3.03
CA ALA A 137 -18.14 -2.44 2.07
C ALA A 137 -17.46 -3.43 1.10
N SER A 138 -16.13 -3.46 1.07
CA SER A 138 -15.32 -4.28 0.15
C SER A 138 -14.96 -5.66 0.72
N ILE A 139 -15.37 -5.97 1.96
CA ILE A 139 -14.98 -7.20 2.66
C ILE A 139 -15.93 -8.34 2.29
N SER A 140 -15.37 -9.50 1.95
CA SER A 140 -16.13 -10.73 1.73
C SER A 140 -16.79 -11.23 3.03
N LYS A 141 -18.01 -11.75 2.93
CA LYS A 141 -18.71 -12.38 4.06
C LYS A 141 -18.10 -13.75 4.38
N LEU A 142 -16.98 -13.74 5.08
CA LEU A 142 -16.27 -14.94 5.56
C LEU A 142 -16.24 -14.96 7.08
N ASP A 143 -16.18 -16.16 7.63
CA ASP A 143 -16.03 -16.32 9.08
C ASP A 143 -14.63 -15.88 9.53
N ALA A 144 -14.56 -15.18 10.66
CA ALA A 144 -13.31 -14.60 11.16
C ALA A 144 -12.25 -15.68 11.45
N SER A 145 -12.67 -16.87 11.86
CA SER A 145 -11.78 -18.00 12.15
C SER A 145 -11.02 -18.46 10.90
N SER A 146 -11.69 -18.50 9.74
CA SER A 146 -11.11 -18.93 8.47
C SER A 146 -10.06 -17.93 7.95
N VAL A 147 -10.33 -16.64 8.13
CA VAL A 147 -9.38 -15.57 7.76
C VAL A 147 -8.14 -15.61 8.66
N GLN A 148 -8.30 -15.81 9.97
CA GLN A 148 -7.17 -15.92 10.89
C GLN A 148 -6.30 -17.14 10.57
N LEU A 149 -6.92 -18.30 10.33
CA LEU A 149 -6.19 -19.52 10.00
C LEU A 149 -5.35 -19.33 8.72
N THR A 150 -5.96 -18.84 7.65
CA THR A 150 -5.25 -18.60 6.38
C THR A 150 -4.14 -17.56 6.54
N PHE A 151 -4.38 -16.48 7.30
CA PHE A 151 -3.37 -15.49 7.64
C PHE A 151 -2.14 -16.12 8.30
N PHE A 152 -2.31 -16.96 9.32
CA PHE A 152 -1.18 -17.61 10.00
C PHE A 152 -0.46 -18.63 9.12
N ILE A 153 -1.19 -19.35 8.25
CA ILE A 153 -0.58 -20.25 7.26
C ILE A 153 0.34 -19.46 6.32
N PHE A 154 -0.15 -18.37 5.73
CA PHE A 154 0.66 -17.52 4.84
C PHE A 154 1.80 -16.83 5.58
N LEU A 155 1.59 -16.38 6.82
CA LEU A 155 2.63 -15.79 7.66
C LEU A 155 3.78 -16.76 7.89
N LEU A 156 3.48 -18.01 8.27
CA LEU A 156 4.49 -19.05 8.49
C LEU A 156 5.21 -19.40 7.19
N LEU A 157 4.47 -19.57 6.10
CA LEU A 157 5.03 -19.89 4.79
C LEU A 157 6.01 -18.80 4.32
N PHE A 158 5.60 -17.53 4.36
CA PHE A 158 6.46 -16.41 3.96
C PHE A 158 7.63 -16.20 4.92
N ALA A 159 7.47 -16.45 6.22
CA ALA A 159 8.57 -16.41 7.18
C ALA A 159 9.64 -17.48 6.87
N ILE A 160 9.23 -18.72 6.56
CA ILE A 160 10.16 -19.79 6.18
C ILE A 160 10.89 -19.44 4.88
N LEU A 161 10.15 -18.92 3.89
CA LEU A 161 10.72 -18.51 2.60
C LEU A 161 11.76 -17.40 2.78
N LEU A 162 11.45 -16.38 3.59
CA LEU A 162 12.37 -15.29 3.91
C LEU A 162 13.65 -15.80 4.59
N ILE A 163 13.54 -16.73 5.54
CA ILE A 163 14.70 -17.33 6.22
C ILE A 163 15.55 -18.12 5.20
N ALA A 164 14.92 -18.89 4.33
CA ALA A 164 15.62 -19.64 3.29
C ALA A 164 16.35 -18.70 2.32
N GLU A 165 15.69 -17.64 1.85
CA GLU A 165 16.26 -16.63 0.97
C GLU A 165 17.47 -15.94 1.61
N ILE A 166 17.36 -15.45 2.85
CA ILE A 166 18.48 -14.82 3.57
C ILE A 166 19.64 -15.79 3.72
N ARG A 167 19.39 -17.07 4.04
CA ARG A 167 20.44 -18.09 4.15
C ARG A 167 21.16 -18.33 2.83
N ILE A 168 20.42 -18.43 1.73
CA ILE A 168 20.98 -18.63 0.40
C ILE A 168 21.79 -17.39 -0.02
N LEU A 169 21.24 -16.20 0.17
CA LEU A 169 21.90 -14.93 -0.15
C LEU A 169 23.22 -14.78 0.62
N VAL A 170 23.20 -15.02 1.93
CA VAL A 170 24.41 -14.95 2.77
C VAL A 170 25.43 -16.02 2.36
N LYS A 171 24.98 -17.24 2.04
CA LYS A 171 25.87 -18.31 1.57
C LYS A 171 26.52 -17.95 0.23
N ALA A 172 25.76 -17.37 -0.71
CA ALA A 172 26.26 -16.93 -2.00
C ALA A 172 27.25 -15.76 -1.86
N ILE A 173 26.92 -14.75 -1.04
CA ILE A 173 27.81 -13.62 -0.74
C ILE A 173 29.13 -14.11 -0.13
N LYS A 174 29.09 -15.09 0.78
CA LYS A 174 30.30 -15.67 1.40
C LYS A 174 31.14 -16.52 0.45
N LYS A 175 30.52 -17.16 -0.55
CA LYS A 175 31.25 -17.96 -1.55
C LYS A 175 32.18 -17.07 -2.39
N GLY A 176 31.84 -15.79 -2.56
CA GLY A 176 32.59 -14.85 -3.39
C GLY A 176 32.50 -15.21 -4.90
N PRO A 177 33.05 -14.38 -5.78
CA PRO A 177 33.14 -14.72 -7.20
C PRO A 177 34.04 -15.95 -7.37
N GLU A 178 33.58 -16.95 -8.13
CA GLU A 178 34.46 -18.02 -8.61
C GLU A 178 35.55 -17.35 -9.46
N GLN A 179 36.82 -17.56 -9.08
CA GLN A 179 37.93 -17.16 -9.93
C GLN A 179 37.83 -17.97 -11.22
N ILE A 180 37.29 -17.33 -12.26
CA ILE A 180 37.50 -17.79 -13.63
C ILE A 180 38.99 -17.64 -13.84
N MET A 181 39.73 -18.76 -13.73
CA MET A 181 41.13 -18.83 -14.10
C MET A 181 41.17 -18.56 -15.61
N ILE A 182 41.41 -17.30 -15.99
CA ILE A 182 41.78 -16.95 -17.36
C ILE A 182 43.17 -17.56 -17.54
N ASN A 183 43.21 -18.72 -18.19
CA ASN A 183 44.45 -19.36 -18.60
C ASN A 183 45.00 -18.51 -19.76
N ASP A 184 46.12 -17.83 -19.53
CA ASP A 184 46.88 -17.10 -20.55
C ASP A 184 47.34 -18.03 -21.70
#